data_AF-A0A8D2DA90-F1
#
_entry.id   AF-A0A8D2DA90-F1
#
_cell.length_a   1.000
_cell.length_b   1.000
_cell.length_c   1.000
_cell.angle_alpha   90.00
_cell.angle_beta   90.00
_cell.angle_gamma   90.00
#
_symmetry.space_group_name_H-M   'P 1'
#
loop_
_entity.id
_entity.type
_entity.pdbx_description
1 polymer ?
#
loop_
_entity_poly.entity_id
_entity_poly.type
_entity_poly.pdbx_seq_one_letter_code
_entity_poly.pdbx_strand_id
1 'polypeptide(L)' 'LRVGGWALGHWAHGALDGLGSFWKEGEPNDAGNEDCVELAAEDWNDSRCAAQNFWVCERPSAPCPGA' A
#
# COMPACT_ATOMS: atom_id res chain seq x y z
N LEU A 1 3.93 -1.17 3.98
CA LEU A 1 4.04 0.06 3.17
C LEU A 1 3.05 1.05 3.77
N ARG A 2 3.46 2.16 4.42
CA ARG A 2 2.47 3.19 4.78
C ARG A 2 2.12 3.95 3.51
N VAL A 3 1.23 3.41 2.69
CA VAL A 3 0.52 4.23 1.70
C VAL A 3 -0.54 4.98 2.51
N GLY A 4 -0.13 6.09 3.10
CA GLY A 4 -1.01 6.87 3.95
C GLY A 4 -2.05 7.60 3.11
N GLY A 5 -3.32 7.44 3.48
CA GLY A 5 -4.33 8.47 3.30
C GLY A 5 -5.54 8.03 2.49
N TRP A 6 -6.69 8.05 3.16
CA TRP A 6 -8.01 8.15 2.54
C TRP A 6 -8.05 9.34 1.58
N ALA A 7 -7.85 9.09 0.29
CA ALA A 7 -8.24 10.02 -0.75
C ALA A 7 -9.63 9.59 -1.23
N LEU A 8 -10.64 10.36 -0.84
CA LEU A 8 -11.96 10.36 -1.42
C LEU A 8 -11.83 10.26 -2.96
N GLY A 9 -12.13 9.08 -3.51
CA GLY A 9 -12.40 8.88 -4.94
C GLY A 9 -11.24 8.98 -5.93
N HIS A 10 -9.96 9.06 -5.54
CA HIS A 10 -8.87 9.14 -6.52
C HIS A 10 -7.64 8.30 -6.15
N TRP A 11 -7.46 7.15 -6.81
CA TRP A 11 -6.19 6.43 -6.83
C TRP A 11 -5.07 7.31 -7.42
N ALA A 12 -3.82 6.96 -7.15
CA ALA A 12 -2.68 7.34 -7.97
C ALA A 12 -2.82 6.66 -9.37
N HIS A 13 -3.81 7.09 -10.15
CA HIS A 13 -4.27 6.50 -11.41
C HIS A 13 -3.31 6.76 -12.58
N GLY A 14 -2.10 6.21 -12.54
CA GLY A 14 -1.30 6.23 -13.76
C GLY A 14 -0.06 5.36 -13.75
N ALA A 15 0.45 4.97 -12.58
CA ALA A 15 1.62 4.10 -12.51
C ALA A 15 1.27 2.60 -12.55
N LEU A 16 0.01 2.23 -12.28
CA LEU A 16 -0.38 0.83 -11.99
C LEU A 16 -1.43 0.24 -12.96
N ASP A 17 -1.87 1.00 -13.98
CA ASP A 17 -3.00 0.67 -14.88
C ASP A 17 -2.77 -0.56 -15.80
N GLY A 18 -1.74 -1.37 -15.54
CA GLY A 18 -1.43 -2.59 -16.31
C GLY A 18 -0.85 -3.76 -15.50
N LEU A 19 -0.74 -3.65 -14.17
CA LEU A 19 -0.05 -4.67 -13.35
C LEU A 19 -0.99 -5.71 -12.69
N GLY A 20 -2.29 -5.64 -12.95
CA GLY A 20 -3.28 -6.48 -12.27
C GLY A 20 -3.52 -6.04 -10.82
N SER A 21 -4.45 -6.70 -10.15
CA SER A 21 -4.73 -6.45 -8.73
C SER A 21 -3.65 -7.09 -7.87
N PHE A 22 -3.08 -6.33 -6.93
CA PHE A 22 -2.18 -6.86 -5.89
C PHE A 22 -2.93 -7.36 -4.66
N TRP A 23 -4.25 -7.18 -4.62
CA TRP A 23 -5.08 -7.66 -3.52
C TRP A 23 -5.13 -9.16 -3.51
N LYS A 24 -5.05 -9.72 -2.31
CA LYS A 24 -5.37 -11.11 -2.06
C LYS A 24 -6.80 -11.38 -2.52
N GLU A 25 -7.07 -12.60 -2.99
CA GLU A 25 -8.43 -13.00 -3.34
C GLU A 25 -9.39 -12.77 -2.16
N GLY A 26 -10.45 -11.99 -2.41
CA GLY A 26 -11.44 -11.61 -1.40
C GLY A 26 -11.21 -10.24 -0.76
N GLU A 27 -10.07 -9.59 -1.02
CA GLU A 27 -9.74 -8.27 -0.49
C GLU A 27 -9.91 -7.14 -1.53
N PRO A 28 -10.13 -5.89 -1.09
CA PRO A 28 -10.35 -5.46 0.29
C PRO A 28 -11.76 -5.78 0.81
N ASN A 29 -11.89 -6.21 2.06
CA ASN A 29 -13.15 -6.69 2.64
C ASN A 29 -13.73 -5.82 3.79
N ASP A 30 -12.96 -4.85 4.29
CA ASP A 30 -13.27 -3.97 5.42
C ASP A 30 -13.75 -4.72 6.69
N ALA A 31 -13.10 -5.84 7.02
CA ALA A 31 -13.52 -6.73 8.10
C ALA A 31 -13.31 -6.13 9.51
N GLY A 32 -14.27 -5.31 9.93
CA GLY A 32 -14.22 -4.67 11.24
C GLY A 32 -13.31 -3.44 11.23
N ASN A 33 -13.54 -2.58 10.22
CA ASN A 33 -12.98 -1.25 10.06
C ASN A 33 -11.48 -1.28 9.75
N GLU A 34 -11.15 -1.94 8.64
CA GLU A 34 -9.79 -2.25 8.19
C GLU A 34 -9.32 -1.25 7.14
N ASP A 35 -8.85 -0.12 7.66
CA ASP A 35 -8.69 1.10 6.89
C ASP A 35 -7.29 1.32 6.28
N CYS A 36 -6.36 0.38 6.49
CA CYS A 36 -4.95 0.52 6.12
C CYS A 36 -4.42 -0.71 5.40
N VAL A 37 -3.63 -0.53 4.33
CA VAL A 37 -3.05 -1.66 3.59
C VAL A 37 -1.83 -2.24 4.30
N GLU A 38 -1.83 -3.55 4.48
CA GLU A 38 -0.66 -4.33 4.83
C GLU A 38 -0.25 -5.28 3.70
N LEU A 39 1.00 -5.73 3.74
CA LEU A 39 1.48 -6.81 2.87
C LEU A 39 1.34 -8.13 3.64
N ALA A 40 0.34 -8.93 3.27
CA ALA A 40 0.07 -10.24 3.84
C ALA A 40 0.75 -11.31 2.97
N ALA A 41 1.98 -11.68 3.36
CA ALA A 41 2.88 -12.52 2.57
C ALA A 41 3.26 -11.88 1.21
N GLU A 42 2.61 -12.28 0.12
CA GLU A 42 2.90 -11.78 -1.24
C GLU A 42 1.81 -10.82 -1.76
N ASP A 43 0.65 -10.79 -1.09
CA ASP A 43 -0.54 -10.06 -1.53
C ASP A 43 -0.92 -8.96 -0.55
N TRP A 44 -1.79 -8.05 -0.98
CA TRP A 44 -2.28 -6.97 -0.15
C TRP A 44 -3.52 -7.41 0.62
N ASN A 45 -3.59 -6.95 1.87
CA ASN A 45 -4.72 -7.11 2.77
C ASN A 45 -5.06 -5.74 3.35
N ASP A 46 -6.33 -5.41 3.46
CA ASP A 46 -6.76 -4.27 4.24
C ASP A 46 -6.81 -4.70 5.71
N SER A 47 -6.27 -3.86 6.58
CA SER A 47 -6.10 -4.17 8.00
C SER A 47 -6.40 -2.95 8.86
N ARG A 48 -6.72 -3.18 10.13
CA ARG A 48 -6.87 -2.10 11.10
C ARG A 48 -5.61 -1.25 11.16
N CYS A 49 -5.75 0.06 10.99
CA CYS A 49 -4.62 0.99 11.05
C CYS A 49 -3.82 0.98 12.37
N ALA A 50 -4.43 0.52 13.46
CA ALA A 50 -3.78 0.40 14.77
C ALA A 50 -3.01 -0.93 14.94
N ALA A 51 -3.03 -1.83 13.96
CA ALA A 51 -2.27 -3.08 13.98
C ALA A 51 -0.77 -2.79 14.07
N GLN A 52 -0.07 -3.54 14.94
CA GLN A 52 1.37 -3.41 15.13
C GLN A 52 2.12 -4.31 14.16
N ASN A 53 2.33 -3.80 12.95
CA ASN A 53 3.06 -4.48 11.89
C ASN A 53 4.41 -3.80 11.60
N PHE A 54 5.30 -4.53 10.94
CA PHE A 54 6.49 -3.93 10.33
C PHE A 54 6.10 -2.95 9.21
N TRP A 55 6.98 -1.99 8.91
CA TRP A 55 6.74 -1.00 7.87
C TRP A 55 7.90 -0.91 6.88
N VAL A 56 7.56 -0.50 5.67
CA VAL A 56 8.51 -0.22 4.59
C VAL A 56 8.50 1.29 4.36
N CYS A 57 9.69 1.89 4.29
CA CYS A 57 9.89 3.29 3.93
C CYS A 57 10.50 3.37 2.52
N GLU A 58 10.12 4.38 1.77
CA GLU A 58 10.72 4.72 0.48
C GLU A 58 11.41 6.08 0.57
N ARG A 59 12.56 6.23 -0.08
CA ARG A 59 13.20 7.53 -0.32
C ARG A 59 13.87 7.53 -1.70
N PRO A 60 13.97 8.68 -2.38
CA PRO A 60 14.80 8.81 -3.57
C PRO A 60 16.26 8.43 -3.28
N SER A 61 16.92 7.75 -4.22
CA SER A 61 18.36 7.54 -4.13
C SER A 61 19.11 8.87 -4.21
N ALA A 62 20.19 8.99 -3.46
CA ALA A 62 21.07 10.14 -3.60
C ALA A 62 21.73 10.11 -5.00
N PRO A 63 21.91 11.27 -5.65
CA PRO A 63 22.72 11.35 -6.86
C PRO A 63 24.13 10.81 -6.56
N CYS A 64 24.74 10.13 -7.53
CA CYS A 64 26.15 9.77 -7.44
C CYS A 64 26.99 11.05 -7.23
N PRO A 65 27.81 11.16 -6.17
CA PRO A 65 28.67 12.31 -6.00
C PRO A 65 29.69 12.40 -7.15
N GLY A 66 29.68 13.48 -7.92
CA GLY A 66 30.69 13.79 -8.95
C GLY A 66 30.25 13.67 -10.42
N ALA A 67 28.96 13.83 -10.73
CA ALA A 67 28.53 14.12 -12.10
C ALA A 67 28.95 15.52 -12.56
#